data_AF-A0A3C0NNE2-F1
#
_entry.id   AF-A0A3C0NNE2-F1
#
_cell.length_a   1.000
_cell.length_b   1.000
_cell.length_c   1.000
_cell.angle_alpha   90.00
_cell.angle_beta   90.00
_cell.angle_gamma   90.00
#
_symmetry.space_group_name_H-M   'P 1'
#
loop_
_entity.id
_entity.type
_entity.pdbx_description
1 polymer ?
#
loop_
_entity_poly.entity_id
_entity_poly.type
_entity_poly.pdbx_seq_one_letter_code
_entity_poly.pdbx_strand_id
1 'polypeptide(L)'
;VPFKKAYLTGYFADRYDVSAADSVGRANERVKNSTVQAFSQTTGGYAGVSCCGSNIRLHNAKAKYALLPVWILNTSWHGKNYQFAMNGQTGKFVGDLPTDNGAYWKYRLLYGGIVAAAAFALQMLLQLM
;
A
#
# COMPACT_ATOMS: atom_id res chain seq x y z
N VAL A 1 16.71 -10.61 22.34
CA VAL A 1 17.78 -11.48 21.82
C VAL A 1 18.54 -10.70 20.75
N PRO A 2 19.89 -10.62 20.79
CA PRO A 2 20.66 -9.93 19.75
C PRO A 2 20.58 -10.67 18.41
N PHE A 3 20.60 -9.92 17.31
CA PHE A 3 20.60 -10.48 15.96
C PHE A 3 21.83 -11.36 15.72
N LYS A 4 21.63 -12.56 15.16
CA LYS A 4 22.69 -13.48 14.75
C LYS A 4 22.58 -13.72 13.25
N LYS A 5 23.69 -13.61 12.52
CA LYS A 5 23.71 -13.85 11.06
C LYS A 5 23.26 -15.26 10.68
N ALA A 6 23.42 -16.22 11.58
CA ALA A 6 22.92 -17.59 11.41
C ALA A 6 21.39 -17.66 11.22
N TYR A 7 20.62 -16.64 11.61
CA TYR A 7 19.19 -16.59 11.31
C TYR A 7 18.88 -16.34 9.83
N LEU A 8 19.87 -15.95 9.02
CA LEU A 8 19.71 -15.76 7.57
C LEU A 8 20.06 -17.02 6.78
N THR A 9 20.72 -18.02 7.38
CA THR A 9 21.11 -19.23 6.65
C THR A 9 19.87 -20.04 6.27
N GLY A 10 19.72 -20.35 4.99
CA GLY A 10 18.56 -21.08 4.46
C GLY A 10 17.42 -20.18 3.94
N TYR A 11 17.50 -18.85 4.12
CA TYR A 11 16.54 -17.91 3.54
C TYR A 11 17.04 -17.34 2.21
N PHE A 12 16.16 -17.30 1.21
CA PHE A 12 16.42 -16.61 -0.04
C PHE A 12 16.28 -15.09 0.17
N ALA A 13 17.23 -14.33 -0.37
CA ALA A 13 17.19 -12.87 -0.35
C ALA A 13 17.33 -12.36 -1.77
N ASP A 14 16.33 -11.61 -2.21
CA ASP A 14 16.37 -10.96 -3.51
C ASP A 14 16.88 -9.53 -3.38
N ARG A 15 17.69 -9.08 -4.34
CA ARG A 15 18.21 -7.72 -4.37
C ARG A 15 17.29 -6.89 -5.25
N TYR A 16 16.87 -5.74 -4.72
CA TYR A 16 16.04 -4.81 -5.46
C TYR A 16 16.66 -4.42 -6.81
N ASP A 17 15.82 -4.41 -7.85
CA ASP A 17 16.26 -4.16 -9.25
C ASP A 17 16.66 -2.72 -9.51
N VAL A 18 16.15 -1.78 -8.71
CA VAL A 18 16.44 -0.36 -8.86
C VAL A 18 17.78 -0.04 -8.21
N SER A 19 18.66 0.60 -8.97
CA SER A 19 19.98 0.98 -8.46
C SER A 19 19.88 2.07 -7.39
N ALA A 20 20.94 2.20 -6.59
CA ALA A 20 21.04 3.28 -5.62
C ALA A 20 20.99 4.66 -6.30
N ALA A 21 21.61 4.80 -7.48
CA ALA A 21 21.64 6.04 -8.25
C ALA A 21 20.23 6.45 -8.71
N ASP A 22 19.47 5.50 -9.25
CA ASP A 22 18.09 5.74 -9.71
C ASP A 22 17.15 6.08 -8.54
N SER A 23 17.48 5.57 -7.35
CA SER A 23 16.71 5.83 -6.13
C SER A 23 16.95 7.22 -5.52
N VAL A 24 18.06 7.90 -5.87
CA VAL A 24 18.43 9.20 -5.27
C VAL A 24 17.36 10.26 -5.52
N GLY A 25 16.85 10.37 -6.75
CA GLY A 25 15.85 11.39 -7.11
C GLY A 25 14.59 11.26 -6.24
N ARG A 26 14.03 10.05 -6.17
CA ARG A 26 12.85 9.73 -5.36
C ARG A 26 13.10 9.94 -3.86
N ALA A 27 14.29 9.55 -3.36
CA ALA A 27 14.65 9.75 -1.97
C ALA A 27 14.72 11.24 -1.62
N ASN A 28 15.36 12.05 -2.46
CA ASN A 28 15.50 13.49 -2.26
C ASN A 28 14.15 14.22 -2.28
N GLU A 29 13.26 13.85 -3.20
CA GLU A 29 11.90 14.39 -3.27
C GLU A 29 11.11 14.05 -2.00
N ARG A 30 11.19 12.80 -1.53
CA ARG A 30 10.54 12.39 -0.28
C ARG A 30 11.07 13.18 0.91
N VAL A 31 12.39 13.35 1.02
CA VAL A 31 13.00 14.16 2.10
C VAL A 31 12.46 15.58 2.04
N LYS A 32 12.45 16.22 0.87
CA LYS A 32 11.93 17.58 0.71
C LYS A 32 10.48 17.69 1.18
N ASN A 33 9.61 16.79 0.73
CA ASN A 33 8.20 16.80 1.08
C ASN A 33 7.99 16.54 2.58
N SER A 34 8.70 15.57 3.16
CA SER A 34 8.61 15.27 4.59
C SER A 34 9.13 16.41 5.46
N THR A 35 10.20 17.09 5.07
CA THR A 35 10.71 18.26 5.80
C THR A 35 9.70 19.40 5.78
N VAL A 36 9.16 19.75 4.60
CA VAL A 36 8.14 20.81 4.48
C VAL A 36 6.90 20.46 5.31
N GLN A 37 6.44 19.21 5.24
CA GLN A 37 5.28 18.74 6.00
C GLN A 37 5.53 18.81 7.52
N ALA A 38 6.70 18.38 7.99
CA ALA A 38 7.06 18.45 9.41
C ALA A 38 7.09 19.91 9.93
N PHE A 39 7.66 20.84 9.16
CA PHE A 39 7.62 22.26 9.51
C PHE A 39 6.20 22.81 9.52
N SER A 40 5.38 22.49 8.53
CA SER A 40 3.99 22.92 8.48
C SER A 40 3.15 22.42 9.66
N GLN A 41 3.49 21.26 10.23
CA GLN A 41 2.81 20.72 11.41
C GLN A 41 3.15 21.48 12.70
N THR A 42 4.26 22.22 12.75
CA THR A 42 4.65 23.04 13.92
C THR A 42 3.90 24.36 14.02
N THR A 43 3.35 24.87 12.91
CA THR A 43 2.71 26.19 12.85
C THR A 43 1.22 26.13 13.20
N GLY A 44 0.90 25.53 14.36
CA GLY A 44 -0.47 25.47 14.89
C GLY A 44 -0.92 26.79 15.52
N GLY A 45 -2.24 27.06 15.56
CA GLY A 45 -2.83 28.22 16.25
C GLY A 45 -3.06 29.46 15.38
N TYR A 46 -2.77 29.40 14.09
CA TYR A 46 -3.02 30.48 13.12
C TYR A 46 -4.19 30.12 12.19
N ALA A 47 -4.94 31.12 11.73
CA ALA A 47 -6.07 30.94 10.80
C ALA A 47 -5.64 30.46 9.40
N GLY A 48 -4.38 30.69 9.02
CA GLY A 48 -3.80 30.21 7.78
C GLY A 48 -2.29 30.38 7.79
N VAL A 49 -1.57 29.41 7.25
CA VAL A 49 -0.11 29.43 7.09
C VAL A 49 0.21 29.02 5.65
N SER A 50 1.04 29.82 4.98
CA SER A 50 1.50 29.55 3.62
C SER A 50 3.03 29.53 3.57
N CYS A 51 3.60 28.62 2.78
CA CYS A 51 5.04 28.55 2.57
C CYS A 51 5.46 29.55 1.50
N CYS A 52 6.21 30.59 1.88
CA CYS A 52 6.71 31.59 0.93
C CYS A 52 7.95 31.12 0.14
N GLY A 53 8.63 30.08 0.61
CA GLY A 53 9.79 29.49 -0.06
C GLY A 53 10.40 28.34 0.73
N SER A 54 10.93 27.34 0.02
CA SER A 54 11.71 26.25 0.63
C SER A 54 13.00 26.01 -0.16
N ASN A 55 14.13 25.97 0.54
CA ASN A 55 15.43 25.63 -0.03
C ASN A 55 16.07 24.55 0.81
N ILE A 56 16.16 23.34 0.27
CA ILE A 56 16.67 22.18 0.98
C ILE A 56 17.90 21.68 0.22
N ARG A 57 19.05 21.72 0.90
CA ARG A 57 20.33 21.26 0.37
C ARG A 57 20.71 19.95 1.04
N LEU A 58 20.85 18.90 0.24
CA LEU A 58 21.22 17.57 0.70
C LEU A 58 22.70 17.35 0.41
N HIS A 59 23.47 16.98 1.44
CA HIS A 59 24.91 16.75 1.33
C HIS A 59 25.26 15.35 1.83
N ASN A 60 26.32 14.74 1.27
CA ASN A 60 26.88 13.47 1.72
C ASN A 60 25.88 12.30 1.79
N ALA A 61 24.98 12.19 0.82
CA ALA A 61 24.04 11.06 0.75
C ALA A 61 24.80 9.73 0.65
N LYS A 62 24.45 8.76 1.51
CA LYS A 62 25.01 7.40 1.52
C LYS A 62 23.88 6.40 1.39
N ALA A 63 23.98 5.52 0.40
CA ALA A 63 23.07 4.39 0.27
C ALA A 63 23.45 3.29 1.27
N LYS A 64 22.47 2.82 2.04
CA LYS A 64 22.59 1.65 2.90
C LYS A 64 21.49 0.67 2.54
N TYR A 65 21.83 -0.60 2.47
CA TYR A 65 20.87 -1.67 2.24
C TYR A 65 20.35 -2.19 3.56
N ALA A 66 19.04 -2.44 3.61
CA ALA A 66 18.37 -3.08 4.73
C ALA A 66 17.67 -4.35 4.23
N LEU A 67 17.76 -5.42 5.01
CA LEU A 67 17.00 -6.64 4.78
C LEU A 67 15.63 -6.49 5.43
N LEU A 68 14.58 -6.71 4.64
CA LEU A 68 13.19 -6.67 5.10
C LEU A 68 12.58 -8.07 4.96
N PRO A 69 11.85 -8.56 5.99
CA PRO A 69 11.21 -9.86 5.90
C PRO A 69 10.00 -9.78 4.98
N VAL A 70 9.95 -10.69 4.00
CA VAL A 70 8.83 -10.88 3.09
C VAL A 70 8.51 -12.36 3.02
N TRP A 71 7.24 -12.72 3.15
CA TRP A 71 6.76 -14.07 2.91
C TRP A 71 6.28 -14.17 1.47
N ILE A 72 6.81 -15.13 0.72
CA ILE A 72 6.36 -15.42 -0.64
C ILE A 72 5.60 -16.74 -0.60
N LEU A 73 4.35 -16.73 -1.06
CA LEU A 73 3.52 -17.93 -1.14
C LEU A 73 3.12 -18.16 -2.59
N ASN A 74 3.23 -19.42 -3.04
CA ASN A 74 2.77 -19.85 -4.35
C ASN A 74 1.68 -20.89 -4.15
N THR A 75 0.48 -20.63 -4.66
CA THR A 75 -0.62 -21.61 -4.63
C THR A 75 -1.12 -21.89 -6.05
N SER A 76 -1.49 -23.13 -6.32
CA SER A 76 -2.10 -23.53 -7.59
C SER A 76 -3.60 -23.74 -7.40
N TRP A 77 -4.41 -23.10 -8.22
CA TRP A 77 -5.87 -23.25 -8.21
C TRP A 77 -6.43 -23.26 -9.64
N HIS A 78 -7.26 -24.25 -9.97
CA HIS A 78 -7.78 -24.48 -11.33
C HIS A 78 -6.72 -24.39 -12.46
N GLY A 79 -5.54 -24.97 -12.22
CA GLY A 79 -4.46 -24.96 -13.21
C GLY A 79 -3.76 -23.61 -13.41
N LYS A 80 -4.13 -22.58 -12.63
CA LYS A 80 -3.41 -21.29 -12.57
C LYS A 80 -2.58 -21.21 -11.29
N ASN A 81 -1.38 -20.66 -11.44
CA ASN A 81 -0.50 -20.39 -10.31
C ASN A 81 -0.70 -18.94 -9.86
N TYR A 82 -0.89 -18.77 -8.56
CA TYR A 82 -1.08 -17.49 -7.92
C TYR A 82 0.09 -17.27 -6.96
N GLN A 83 0.83 -16.19 -7.21
CA GLN A 83 1.94 -15.78 -6.39
C GLN A 83 1.54 -14.61 -5.50
N PHE A 84 1.99 -14.69 -4.27
CA PHE A 84 1.67 -13.73 -3.23
C PHE A 84 2.90 -13.29 -2.49
N ALA A 85 2.92 -12.01 -2.11
CA ALA A 85 3.93 -11.45 -1.24
C ALA A 85 3.26 -10.79 -0.03
N MET A 86 3.73 -11.13 1.17
CA MET A 86 3.30 -10.50 2.42
C MET A 86 4.48 -9.84 3.11
N ASN A 87 4.31 -8.57 3.51
CA ASN A 87 5.26 -7.90 4.37
C ASN A 87 5.27 -8.57 5.75
N GLY A 88 6.41 -9.10 6.19
CA GLY A 88 6.53 -9.86 7.44
C GLY A 88 6.44 -9.03 8.72
N GLN A 89 6.47 -7.69 8.63
CA GLN A 89 6.32 -6.80 9.79
C GLN A 89 4.89 -6.32 9.98
N THR A 90 4.24 -5.90 8.88
CA THR A 90 2.92 -5.26 8.91
C THR A 90 1.78 -6.23 8.56
N GLY A 91 2.08 -7.38 7.98
CA GLY A 91 1.08 -8.32 7.48
C GLY A 91 0.36 -7.85 6.20
N LYS A 92 0.72 -6.68 5.65
CA LYS A 92 0.15 -6.20 4.38
C LYS A 92 0.51 -7.16 3.26
N PHE A 93 -0.47 -7.47 2.43
CA PHE A 93 -0.39 -8.48 1.39
C PHE A 93 -0.63 -7.87 0.01
N VAL A 94 0.11 -8.36 -0.99
CA VAL A 94 -0.05 -8.00 -2.40
C VAL A 94 0.06 -9.28 -3.23
N GLY A 95 -0.83 -9.43 -4.20
CA GLY A 95 -0.82 -10.52 -5.16
C GLY A 95 -2.21 -10.75 -5.74
N ASP A 96 -2.28 -11.59 -6.76
CA ASP A 96 -3.53 -11.95 -7.42
C ASP A 96 -4.18 -13.10 -6.65
N LEU A 97 -5.19 -12.82 -5.82
CA LEU A 97 -5.92 -13.89 -5.13
C LEU A 97 -6.85 -14.62 -6.09
N PRO A 98 -6.96 -15.96 -5.99
CA PRO A 98 -7.99 -16.69 -6.71
C PRO A 98 -9.36 -16.20 -6.20
N THR A 99 -10.10 -15.55 -7.08
CA THR A 99 -11.49 -15.16 -6.83
C THR A 99 -12.41 -16.19 -7.46
N ASP A 100 -13.34 -16.72 -6.67
CA ASP A 100 -14.45 -17.51 -7.20
C ASP A 100 -15.43 -16.57 -7.90
N ASN A 101 -15.38 -16.56 -9.23
CA ASN A 101 -16.28 -15.76 -10.07
C ASN A 101 -17.75 -16.14 -9.89
N GLY A 102 -18.05 -17.41 -9.60
CA GLY A 102 -19.42 -17.88 -9.37
C GLY A 102 -19.98 -17.32 -8.06
N ALA A 103 -19.22 -17.43 -6.98
CA ALA A 103 -19.58 -16.81 -5.71
C ALA A 103 -19.70 -15.29 -5.85
N TYR A 104 -18.76 -14.65 -6.54
CA TYR A 104 -18.78 -13.20 -6.79
C TYR A 104 -20.08 -12.74 -7.46
N TRP A 105 -20.47 -13.37 -8.58
CA TRP A 105 -21.70 -13.02 -9.30
C TRP A 105 -22.97 -13.32 -8.48
N LYS A 106 -23.00 -14.44 -7.76
CA LYS A 106 -24.11 -14.80 -6.88
C LYS A 106 -24.39 -13.71 -5.84
N TYR A 107 -23.36 -13.27 -5.12
CA TYR A 107 -23.51 -12.23 -4.11
C TYR A 107 -23.84 -10.87 -4.74
N ARG A 108 -23.19 -10.51 -5.85
CA ARG A 108 -23.47 -9.26 -6.57
C ARG A 108 -24.91 -9.15 -7.04
N LEU A 109 -25.47 -10.22 -7.61
CA LEU A 109 -26.87 -10.25 -8.05
C LEU A 109 -27.84 -10.21 -6.88
N LEU A 110 -27.54 -10.91 -5.78
CA LEU A 110 -28.37 -10.89 -4.57
C LEU A 110 -28.46 -9.46 -3.98
N TYR A 111 -27.31 -8.84 -3.71
CA TYR A 111 -27.28 -7.48 -3.17
C TYR A 111 -27.86 -6.45 -4.14
N GLY A 112 -27.55 -6.57 -5.44
CA GLY A 112 -28.11 -5.72 -6.47
C GLY A 112 -29.64 -5.82 -6.55
N GLY A 113 -30.19 -7.02 -6.45
CA GLY A 113 -31.63 -7.25 -6.43
C GLY A 113 -32.32 -6.63 -5.22
N ILE A 114 -31.73 -6.76 -4.03
CA ILE A 114 -32.26 -6.15 -2.80
C ILE A 114 -32.27 -4.62 -2.92
N VAL A 115 -31.17 -4.02 -3.37
CA VAL A 115 -31.06 -2.56 -3.53
C VAL A 115 -32.05 -2.06 -4.59
N ALA A 116 -32.18 -2.76 -5.72
CA ALA A 116 -33.13 -2.40 -6.77
C ALA A 116 -34.59 -2.48 -6.29
N ALA A 117 -34.96 -3.53 -5.55
CA ALA A 117 -36.29 -3.69 -4.98
C ALA A 117 -36.60 -2.58 -3.95
N ALA A 118 -35.65 -2.25 -3.09
CA ALA A 118 -35.80 -1.16 -2.12
C ALA A 118 -35.95 0.21 -2.81
N ALA A 119 -35.14 0.49 -3.83
CA ALA A 119 -35.23 1.73 -4.61
C ALA A 119 -36.58 1.83 -5.34
N PHE A 120 -37.06 0.72 -5.90
CA PHE A 120 -38.36 0.66 -6.57
C PHE A 120 -39.52 0.90 -5.59
N ALA A 121 -39.50 0.26 -4.42
CA ALA A 121 -40.51 0.46 -3.39
C ALA A 121 -40.51 1.91 -2.85
N LEU A 122 -39.33 2.50 -2.65
CA LEU A 122 -39.19 3.90 -2.25
C LEU A 122 -39.78 4.84 -3.32
N GLN A 123 -39.47 4.60 -4.60
CA GLN A 123 -39.99 5.40 -5.70
C GLN A 123 -41.52 5.29 -5.81
N MET A 124 -42.06 4.09 -5.63
CA MET A 124 -43.51 3.87 -5.64
C MET A 124 -44.18 4.61 -4.48
N LEU A 125 -43.58 4.59 -3.29
CA LEU A 125 -44.09 5.32 -2.13
C LEU A 125 -44.05 6.83 -2.33
N LEU A 126 -42.98 7.37 -2.93
CA LEU A 126 -42.87 8.79 -3.28
C LEU A 126 -43.90 9.24 -4.32
N GLN A 127 -44.32 8.36 -5.23
CA GLN A 127 -45.38 8.67 -6.21
C GLN A 127 -46.79 8.61 -5.60
N LEU A 128 -46.95 7.98 -4.44
CA LEU A 128 -48.21 7.84 -3.71
C LEU A 128 -48.44 8.95 -2.67
N MET A 129 -47.38 9.66 -2.27
CA MET A 129 -47.41 10.85 -1.40
C MET A 129 -47.65 12.12 -2.22
#